data_AF-A0A0U2YNQ3-F1
#
_entry.id   AF-A0A0U2YNQ3-F1
#
_cell.length_a   1.000
_cell.length_b   1.000
_cell.length_c   1.000
_cell.angle_alpha   90.00
_cell.angle_beta   90.00
_cell.angle_gamma   90.00
#
_symmetry.space_group_name_H-M   'P 1'
#
loop_
_entity.id
_entity.type
_entity.pdbx_description
1 polymer ?
#
loop_
_entity_poly.entity_id
_entity_poly.type
_entity_poly.pdbx_seq_one_letter_code
_entity_poly.pdbx_strand_id
1 'polypeptide(L)'
;TKNIFQKVNELFLALILELRYSKESIFERYLNEVYLGQVGSLEVHGVVEGAKHFFGKSLGQLNLAEVALMAGLIRGPGYYSPYRHYDRAVERQRWVLKRMVETGFIAQGEADEAARMAVSLAPPISISNKAPYFVDFVRAEVLRSLKDRYTEEEVLAKGLRIYSTLDMQVNAAGQHAVAEGLSALEKRLKLTATDRIEGALAAVDQSTGFIKALIGGRNYAQSTFNRILNMKRQVGSTFKPFVYLAAVEKGEDPS
;
A
#
# COMPACT_ATOMS: atom_id res chain seq x y z
N THR A 1 -13.26 -9.02 24.77
CA THR A 1 -14.13 -8.37 25.77
C THR A 1 -13.89 -6.87 25.66
N LYS A 2 -14.84 -6.08 25.12
CA LYS A 2 -14.64 -4.63 24.92
C LYS A 2 -14.54 -3.95 26.29
N ASN A 3 -13.48 -3.17 26.50
CA ASN A 3 -13.18 -2.56 27.79
C ASN A 3 -14.11 -1.36 28.04
N ILE A 4 -14.85 -1.34 29.15
CA ILE A 4 -15.83 -0.28 29.46
C ILE A 4 -15.15 1.10 29.47
N PHE A 5 -13.90 1.16 29.91
CA PHE A 5 -13.07 2.37 29.90
C PHE A 5 -12.83 2.94 28.49
N GLN A 6 -12.66 2.10 27.46
CA GLN A 6 -12.51 2.57 26.07
C GLN A 6 -13.80 3.24 25.57
N LYS A 7 -14.96 2.67 25.91
CA LYS A 7 -16.28 3.23 25.55
C LYS A 7 -16.54 4.59 26.20
N VAL A 8 -16.11 4.78 27.46
CA VAL A 8 -16.23 6.06 28.15
C VAL A 8 -15.34 7.11 27.49
N ASN A 9 -14.10 6.74 27.12
CA ASN A 9 -13.20 7.65 26.40
C ASN A 9 -13.73 8.01 24.99
N GLU A 10 -14.28 7.05 24.25
CA GLU A 10 -14.96 7.31 22.96
C GLU A 10 -16.12 8.30 23.11
N LEU A 11 -16.91 8.19 24.20
CA LEU A 11 -18.02 9.10 24.47
C LEU A 11 -17.54 10.53 24.74
N PHE A 12 -16.50 10.71 25.56
CA PHE A 12 -15.92 12.04 25.81
C PHE A 12 -15.32 12.65 24.54
N LEU A 13 -14.64 11.83 23.72
CA LEU A 13 -14.06 12.29 22.45
C LEU A 13 -15.16 12.70 21.45
N ALA A 14 -16.24 11.92 21.35
CA ALA A 14 -17.40 12.24 20.52
C ALA A 14 -18.06 13.56 20.96
N LEU A 15 -18.24 13.78 22.26
CA LEU A 15 -18.78 15.03 22.79
C LEU A 15 -17.89 16.24 22.43
N ILE A 16 -16.57 16.11 22.57
CA ILE A 16 -15.61 17.16 22.21
C ILE A 16 -15.65 17.44 20.71
N LEU A 17 -15.78 16.41 19.87
CA LEU A 17 -15.91 16.55 18.41
C LEU A 17 -17.20 17.28 18.04
N GLU A 18 -18.34 16.93 18.64
CA GLU A 18 -19.64 17.58 18.40
C GLU A 18 -19.69 19.05 18.86
N LEU A 19 -18.96 19.40 19.92
CA LEU A 19 -18.89 20.78 20.41
C LEU A 19 -17.98 21.67 19.54
N ARG A 20 -17.00 21.09 18.82
CA ARG A 20 -16.01 21.85 18.04
C ARG A 20 -16.24 21.85 16.53
N TYR A 21 -16.98 20.89 16.00
CA TYR A 21 -17.19 20.73 14.55
C TYR A 21 -18.68 20.61 14.20
N SER A 22 -19.05 21.07 13.01
CA SER A 22 -20.41 20.88 12.50
C SER A 22 -20.69 19.41 12.14
N LYS A 23 -21.97 19.02 12.10
CA LYS A 23 -22.38 17.64 11.76
C LYS A 23 -21.89 17.24 10.36
N GLU A 24 -21.88 18.19 9.43
CA GLU A 24 -21.37 18.00 8.06
C GLU A 24 -19.87 17.70 8.06
N SER A 25 -19.08 18.45 8.85
CA SER A 25 -17.62 18.24 8.92
C SER A 25 -17.26 16.91 9.59
N ILE A 26 -18.00 16.51 10.64
CA ILE A 26 -17.84 15.20 11.28
C ILE A 26 -18.13 14.09 10.27
N PHE A 27 -19.22 14.23 9.51
CA PHE A 27 -19.60 13.24 8.52
C PHE A 27 -18.60 13.16 7.36
N GLU A 28 -18.11 14.29 6.85
CA GLU A 28 -17.08 14.33 5.83
C GLU A 28 -15.78 13.63 6.28
N ARG A 29 -15.31 13.94 7.50
CA ARG A 29 -14.13 13.27 8.08
C ARG A 29 -14.35 11.77 8.19
N TYR A 30 -15.51 11.36 8.70
CA TYR A 30 -15.87 9.95 8.78
C TYR A 30 -15.82 9.27 7.41
N LEU A 31 -16.43 9.89 6.39
CA LEU A 31 -16.44 9.36 5.02
C LEU A 31 -15.05 9.27 4.41
N ASN A 32 -14.10 10.10 4.83
CA ASN A 32 -12.72 10.08 4.35
C ASN A 32 -11.83 9.05 5.09
N GLU A 33 -12.15 8.70 6.33
CA GLU A 33 -11.31 7.81 7.15
C GLU A 33 -11.82 6.37 7.26
N VAL A 34 -13.11 6.14 6.98
CA VAL A 34 -13.75 4.83 7.20
C VAL A 34 -13.00 3.71 6.46
N TYR A 35 -12.65 2.66 7.20
CA TYR A 35 -11.97 1.50 6.64
C TYR A 35 -12.94 0.64 5.82
N LEU A 36 -12.62 0.37 4.56
CA LEU A 36 -13.48 -0.34 3.60
C LEU A 36 -12.89 -1.65 3.09
N GLY A 37 -11.61 -1.92 3.32
CA GLY A 37 -10.99 -3.20 2.99
C GLY A 37 -9.48 -3.14 2.90
N GLN A 38 -8.85 -4.25 2.53
CA GLN A 38 -7.40 -4.35 2.37
C GLN A 38 -7.06 -5.13 1.10
N VAL A 39 -6.02 -4.68 0.40
CA VAL A 39 -5.46 -5.27 -0.80
C VAL A 39 -3.99 -5.58 -0.56
N GLY A 40 -3.67 -6.85 -0.33
CA GLY A 40 -2.31 -7.23 0.05
C GLY A 40 -1.89 -6.52 1.33
N SER A 41 -0.92 -5.60 1.25
CA SER A 41 -0.43 -4.78 2.36
C SER A 41 -1.00 -3.36 2.43
N LEU A 42 -1.95 -3.00 1.54
CA LEU A 42 -2.53 -1.66 1.47
C LEU A 42 -3.96 -1.65 2.03
N GLU A 43 -4.23 -0.73 2.94
CA GLU A 43 -5.57 -0.48 3.49
C GLU A 43 -6.33 0.51 2.61
N VAL A 44 -7.61 0.23 2.36
CA VAL A 44 -8.53 1.08 1.60
C VAL A 44 -9.38 1.86 2.60
N HIS A 45 -9.07 3.14 2.74
CA HIS A 45 -9.79 4.07 3.61
C HIS A 45 -10.52 5.12 2.79
N GLY A 46 -11.71 5.46 3.25
CA GLY A 46 -12.53 6.51 2.69
C GLY A 46 -13.35 6.07 1.48
N VAL A 47 -14.55 6.65 1.35
CA VAL A 47 -15.53 6.28 0.31
C VAL A 47 -15.08 6.63 -1.10
N VAL A 48 -14.29 7.70 -1.28
CA VAL A 48 -13.73 8.07 -2.59
C VAL A 48 -12.77 7.01 -3.11
N GLU A 49 -11.84 6.56 -2.27
CA GLU A 49 -10.89 5.51 -2.64
C GLU A 49 -11.58 4.15 -2.74
N GLY A 50 -12.57 3.88 -1.87
CA GLY A 50 -13.46 2.72 -2.01
C GLY A 50 -14.16 2.66 -3.37
N ALA A 51 -14.72 3.77 -3.84
CA ALA A 51 -15.41 3.84 -5.13
C ALA A 51 -14.49 3.52 -6.31
N LYS A 52 -13.28 4.10 -6.32
CA LYS A 52 -12.26 3.81 -7.33
C LYS A 52 -11.80 2.36 -7.23
N HIS A 53 -11.60 1.86 -6.01
CA HIS A 53 -11.07 0.52 -5.77
C HIS A 53 -12.04 -0.57 -6.20
N PHE A 54 -13.28 -0.54 -5.69
CA PHE A 54 -14.26 -1.61 -5.92
C PHE A 54 -14.98 -1.50 -7.26
N PHE A 55 -15.14 -0.29 -7.80
CA PHE A 55 -15.97 -0.07 -9.00
C PHE A 55 -15.26 0.66 -10.14
N GLY A 56 -14.06 1.20 -9.91
CA GLY A 56 -13.33 1.97 -10.93
C GLY A 56 -14.00 3.30 -11.28
N LYS A 57 -14.81 3.84 -10.37
CA LYS A 57 -15.71 4.99 -10.59
C LYS A 57 -15.44 6.11 -9.60
N SER A 58 -15.81 7.33 -9.98
CA SER A 58 -15.96 8.45 -9.03
C SER A 58 -17.28 8.34 -8.26
N LEU A 59 -17.38 8.98 -7.09
CA LEU A 59 -18.59 8.89 -6.24
C LEU A 59 -19.88 9.26 -6.97
N GLY A 60 -19.86 10.30 -7.82
CA GLY A 60 -21.03 10.75 -8.57
C GLY A 60 -21.46 9.80 -9.69
N GLN A 61 -20.69 8.75 -9.99
CA GLN A 61 -20.99 7.74 -11.01
C GLN A 61 -21.50 6.43 -10.39
N LEU A 62 -21.55 6.33 -9.07
CA LEU A 62 -22.03 5.14 -8.39
C LEU A 62 -23.56 5.05 -8.49
N ASN A 63 -24.05 3.86 -8.80
CA ASN A 63 -25.48 3.58 -8.70
C ASN A 63 -25.87 3.16 -7.27
N LEU A 64 -27.17 3.10 -7.00
CA LEU A 64 -27.70 2.75 -5.67
C LEU A 64 -27.22 1.37 -5.17
N ALA A 65 -27.08 0.41 -6.08
CA ALA A 65 -26.59 -0.93 -5.75
C ALA A 65 -25.13 -0.90 -5.25
N GLU A 66 -24.27 -0.14 -5.93
CA GLU A 66 -22.86 0.05 -5.58
C GLU A 66 -22.69 0.81 -4.26
N VAL A 67 -23.47 1.87 -4.06
CA VAL A 67 -23.50 2.64 -2.80
C VAL A 67 -23.92 1.75 -1.64
N ALA A 68 -24.99 0.96 -1.79
CA ALA A 68 -25.47 0.06 -0.76
C ALA A 68 -24.45 -1.04 -0.42
N LEU A 69 -23.72 -1.55 -1.43
CA LEU A 69 -22.68 -2.54 -1.21
C LEU A 69 -21.52 -1.93 -0.42
N MET A 70 -21.03 -0.75 -0.83
CA MET A 70 -19.93 -0.06 -0.14
C MET A 70 -20.28 0.31 1.31
N ALA A 71 -21.49 0.82 1.55
CA ALA A 71 -21.98 1.09 2.91
C ALA A 71 -22.08 -0.20 3.75
N GLY A 72 -22.38 -1.34 3.11
CA GLY A 72 -22.38 -2.65 3.73
C GLY A 72 -21.01 -3.09 4.26
N LEU A 73 -19.93 -2.73 3.55
CA LEU A 73 -18.56 -3.10 3.88
C LEU A 73 -18.08 -2.52 5.20
N ILE A 74 -18.52 -1.30 5.54
CA ILE A 74 -18.13 -0.57 6.76
C ILE A 74 -18.27 -1.43 8.03
N ARG A 75 -19.30 -2.28 8.11
CA ARG A 75 -19.54 -3.14 9.28
C ARG A 75 -18.47 -4.21 9.47
N GLY A 76 -17.88 -4.69 8.39
CA GLY A 76 -16.92 -5.78 8.42
C GLY A 76 -16.20 -5.94 7.09
N PRO A 77 -15.24 -5.06 6.78
CA PRO A 77 -14.59 -5.01 5.47
C PRO A 77 -13.99 -6.33 4.99
N GLY A 78 -13.31 -7.07 5.88
CA GLY A 78 -12.75 -8.38 5.56
C GLY A 78 -13.81 -9.49 5.43
N TYR A 79 -14.86 -9.43 6.25
CA TYR A 79 -15.93 -10.44 6.28
C TYR A 79 -16.85 -10.33 5.06
N TYR A 80 -17.17 -9.09 4.65
CA TYR A 80 -18.03 -8.78 3.51
C TYR A 80 -17.25 -8.42 2.25
N SER A 81 -15.95 -8.73 2.18
CA SER A 81 -15.11 -8.40 1.02
C SER A 81 -15.69 -9.02 -0.26
N PRO A 82 -16.07 -8.22 -1.28
CA PRO A 82 -16.74 -8.73 -2.47
C PRO A 82 -15.79 -9.52 -3.38
N TYR A 83 -14.48 -9.30 -3.26
CA TYR A 83 -13.45 -10.08 -3.96
C TYR A 83 -13.24 -11.49 -3.40
N ARG A 84 -13.52 -11.69 -2.11
CA ARG A 84 -13.31 -12.99 -1.43
C ARG A 84 -14.61 -13.73 -1.19
N HIS A 85 -15.68 -12.99 -0.93
CA HIS A 85 -16.94 -13.49 -0.39
C HIS A 85 -18.12 -12.75 -1.01
N TYR A 86 -18.26 -12.87 -2.33
CA TYR A 86 -19.26 -12.14 -3.11
C TYR A 86 -20.69 -12.33 -2.57
N ASP A 87 -21.09 -13.57 -2.26
CA ASP A 87 -22.44 -13.85 -1.76
C ASP A 87 -22.76 -13.11 -0.45
N ARG A 88 -21.78 -13.05 0.47
CA ARG A 88 -21.93 -12.30 1.74
C ARG A 88 -22.02 -10.80 1.50
N ALA A 89 -21.26 -10.28 0.54
CA ALA A 89 -21.31 -8.86 0.18
C ALA A 89 -22.68 -8.48 -0.39
N VAL A 90 -23.25 -9.32 -1.27
CA VAL A 90 -24.58 -9.12 -1.87
C VAL A 90 -25.69 -9.24 -0.82
N GLU A 91 -25.62 -10.24 0.08
CA GLU A 91 -26.58 -10.34 1.18
C GLU A 91 -26.54 -9.09 2.06
N ARG A 92 -25.33 -8.59 2.35
CA ARG A 92 -25.15 -7.38 3.13
C ARG A 92 -25.66 -6.13 2.43
N GLN A 93 -25.45 -6.02 1.12
CA GLN A 93 -26.01 -4.95 0.29
C GLN A 93 -27.55 -4.94 0.35
N ARG A 94 -28.19 -6.10 0.19
CA ARG A 94 -29.66 -6.19 0.30
C ARG A 94 -30.17 -5.77 1.67
N TRP A 95 -29.45 -6.11 2.73
CA TRP A 95 -29.77 -5.64 4.07
C TRP A 95 -29.71 -4.11 4.18
N VAL A 96 -28.74 -3.47 3.54
CA VAL A 96 -28.64 -2.00 3.49
C VAL A 96 -29.80 -1.39 2.71
N LEU A 97 -30.13 -1.92 1.53
CA LEU A 97 -31.27 -1.46 0.73
C LEU A 97 -32.58 -1.55 1.51
N LYS A 98 -32.82 -2.67 2.19
CA LYS A 98 -33.99 -2.83 3.07
C LYS A 98 -34.05 -1.75 4.16
N ARG A 99 -32.91 -1.43 4.78
CA ARG A 99 -32.83 -0.38 5.80
C ARG A 99 -33.11 1.02 5.24
N MET A 100 -32.69 1.29 4.01
CA MET A 100 -32.99 2.56 3.34
C MET A 100 -34.49 2.72 3.05
N VAL A 101 -35.19 1.62 2.72
CA VAL A 101 -36.66 1.64 2.61
C VAL A 101 -37.33 1.87 3.96
N GLU A 102 -36.92 1.13 5.01
CA GLU A 102 -37.48 1.26 6.37
C GLU A 102 -37.33 2.68 6.95
N THR A 103 -36.30 3.40 6.51
CA THR A 103 -36.01 4.78 6.96
C THR A 103 -36.55 5.85 6.00
N GLY A 104 -37.19 5.45 4.90
CA GLY A 104 -37.83 6.36 3.95
C GLY A 104 -36.89 7.09 2.99
N PHE A 105 -35.62 6.66 2.87
CA PHE A 105 -34.66 7.27 1.95
C PHE A 105 -34.86 6.88 0.48
N ILE A 106 -35.44 5.69 0.24
CA ILE A 106 -35.77 5.17 -1.10
C ILE A 106 -37.11 4.44 -1.07
N ALA A 107 -37.76 4.34 -2.22
CA ALA A 107 -38.96 3.53 -2.40
C ALA A 107 -38.61 2.03 -2.51
N GLN A 108 -39.57 1.16 -2.18
CA GLN A 108 -39.39 -0.30 -2.31
C GLN A 108 -39.03 -0.71 -3.75
N GLY A 109 -39.63 -0.06 -4.76
CA GLY A 109 -39.32 -0.32 -6.16
C GLY A 109 -37.87 -0.04 -6.54
N GLU A 110 -37.29 1.05 -6.01
CA GLU A 110 -35.88 1.40 -6.23
C GLU A 110 -34.94 0.39 -5.57
N ALA A 111 -35.30 -0.07 -4.36
CA ALA A 111 -34.56 -1.11 -3.67
C ALA A 111 -34.57 -2.45 -4.44
N ASP A 112 -35.72 -2.84 -4.98
CA ASP A 112 -35.88 -4.07 -5.77
C ASP A 112 -35.16 -4.00 -7.12
N GLU A 113 -35.09 -2.82 -7.73
CA GLU A 113 -34.28 -2.57 -8.93
C GLU A 113 -32.78 -2.66 -8.61
N ALA A 114 -32.32 -1.94 -7.59
CA ALA A 114 -30.93 -1.96 -7.15
C ALA A 114 -30.46 -3.36 -6.73
N ALA A 115 -31.32 -4.16 -6.07
CA ALA A 115 -30.99 -5.52 -5.67
C ALA A 115 -30.86 -6.52 -6.84
N ARG A 116 -31.42 -6.18 -8.01
CA ARG A 116 -31.32 -6.96 -9.26
C ARG A 116 -30.14 -6.52 -10.14
N MET A 117 -29.62 -5.32 -9.93
CA MET A 117 -28.42 -4.86 -10.63
C MET A 117 -27.23 -5.74 -10.27
N ALA A 118 -26.61 -6.34 -11.29
CA ALA A 118 -25.34 -7.02 -11.10
C ALA A 118 -24.25 -5.99 -10.76
N VAL A 119 -23.67 -6.10 -9.56
CA VAL A 119 -22.57 -5.23 -9.15
C VAL A 119 -21.29 -5.70 -9.82
N SER A 120 -20.91 -5.04 -10.91
CA SER A 120 -19.64 -5.30 -11.58
C SER A 120 -18.50 -4.72 -10.75
N LEU A 121 -17.69 -5.59 -10.16
CA LEU A 121 -16.49 -5.18 -9.46
C LEU A 121 -15.41 -4.80 -10.48
N ALA A 122 -14.74 -3.69 -10.25
CA ALA A 122 -13.49 -3.40 -10.93
C ALA A 122 -12.52 -4.57 -10.68
N PRO A 123 -11.69 -4.92 -11.67
CA PRO A 123 -10.62 -5.89 -11.44
C PRO A 123 -9.83 -5.41 -10.23
N PRO A 124 -9.51 -6.31 -9.27
CA PRO A 124 -8.79 -5.92 -8.08
C PRO A 124 -7.56 -5.16 -8.54
N ILE A 125 -7.43 -3.89 -8.11
CA ILE A 125 -6.29 -3.08 -8.48
C ILE A 125 -5.08 -3.84 -7.94
N SER A 126 -4.39 -4.56 -8.83
CA SER A 126 -3.02 -4.91 -8.58
C SER A 126 -2.29 -3.59 -8.71
N ILE A 127 -2.31 -2.81 -7.63
CA ILE A 127 -1.15 -1.98 -7.32
C ILE A 127 -0.08 -3.02 -7.01
N SER A 128 0.41 -3.67 -8.08
CA SER A 128 1.71 -4.27 -8.09
C SER A 128 2.57 -3.13 -7.61
N ASN A 129 2.97 -3.19 -6.34
CA ASN A 129 4.01 -2.32 -5.86
C ASN A 129 5.22 -2.72 -6.69
N LYS A 130 5.38 -2.06 -7.84
CA LYS A 130 6.34 -2.43 -8.89
C LYS A 130 7.76 -2.21 -8.41
N ALA A 131 7.96 -1.47 -7.32
CA ALA A 131 9.25 -1.18 -6.72
C ALA A 131 9.17 -1.24 -5.18
N PRO A 132 8.82 -2.39 -4.58
CA PRO A 132 8.41 -2.44 -3.18
C PRO A 132 9.55 -2.12 -2.21
N TYR A 133 10.75 -2.62 -2.50
CA TYR A 133 11.96 -2.26 -1.75
C TYR A 133 12.30 -0.77 -1.83
N PHE A 134 12.05 -0.12 -2.97
CA PHE A 134 12.28 1.31 -3.13
C PHE A 134 11.25 2.14 -2.36
N VAL A 135 9.99 1.72 -2.37
CA VAL A 135 8.92 2.37 -1.58
C VAL A 135 9.22 2.30 -0.10
N ASP A 136 9.68 1.15 0.41
CA ASP A 136 10.09 1.01 1.81
C ASP A 136 11.27 1.92 2.16
N PHE A 137 12.26 2.00 1.26
CA PHE A 137 13.39 2.91 1.40
C PHE A 137 12.96 4.37 1.49
N VAL A 138 12.11 4.83 0.55
CA VAL A 138 11.60 6.21 0.55
C VAL A 138 10.77 6.49 1.79
N ARG A 139 9.92 5.55 2.22
CA ARG A 139 9.13 5.70 3.45
C ARG A 139 10.06 5.90 4.66
N ALA A 140 11.07 5.04 4.81
CA ALA A 140 12.03 5.17 5.90
C ALA A 140 12.78 6.51 5.86
N GLU A 141 13.16 6.97 4.67
CA GLU A 141 13.88 8.22 4.48
C GLU A 141 13.01 9.47 4.77
N VAL A 142 11.74 9.44 4.37
CA VAL A 142 10.77 10.50 4.67
C VAL A 142 10.52 10.57 6.17
N LEU A 143 10.27 9.42 6.83
CA LEU A 143 10.09 9.40 8.29
C LEU A 143 11.34 9.89 9.02
N ARG A 144 12.53 9.48 8.57
CA ARG A 144 13.81 9.92 9.14
C ARG A 144 14.04 11.42 8.99
N SER A 145 13.70 12.00 7.84
CA SER A 145 13.88 13.43 7.57
C SER A 145 12.84 14.32 8.25
N LEU A 146 11.65 13.78 8.53
CA LEU A 146 10.55 14.51 9.16
C LEU A 146 10.44 14.29 10.68
N LYS A 147 11.24 13.38 11.26
CA LYS A 147 11.16 12.99 12.67
C LYS A 147 11.19 14.15 13.68
N ASP A 148 11.87 15.25 13.34
CA ASP A 148 12.02 16.40 14.25
C ASP A 148 10.81 17.35 14.18
N ARG A 149 9.90 17.15 13.22
CA ARG A 149 8.77 18.03 12.95
C ARG A 149 7.40 17.33 13.01
N TYR A 150 7.36 16.03 12.79
CA TYR A 150 6.13 15.25 12.70
C TYR A 150 6.31 13.86 13.29
N THR A 151 5.25 13.33 13.91
CA THR A 151 5.20 11.90 14.26
C THR A 151 4.91 11.04 13.02
N GLU A 152 5.19 9.74 13.11
CA GLU A 152 4.88 8.80 12.03
C GLU A 152 3.38 8.79 11.68
N GLU A 153 2.50 8.86 12.68
CA GLU A 153 1.05 8.92 12.42
C GLU A 153 0.65 10.20 11.70
N GLU A 154 1.24 11.35 12.06
CA GLU A 154 0.96 12.63 11.41
C GLU A 154 1.41 12.68 9.96
N VAL A 155 2.57 12.09 9.65
CA VAL A 155 3.08 11.99 8.28
C VAL A 155 2.13 11.15 7.41
N LEU A 156 1.62 10.04 7.94
CA LEU A 156 0.68 9.17 7.24
C LEU A 156 -0.70 9.83 7.08
N ALA A 157 -1.20 10.52 8.09
CA ALA A 157 -2.51 11.16 8.07
C ALA A 157 -2.60 12.40 7.15
N LYS A 158 -1.48 13.08 6.88
CA LYS A 158 -1.45 14.32 6.09
C LYS A 158 -1.64 14.13 4.58
N GLY A 159 -1.65 12.89 4.08
CA GLY A 159 -1.85 12.62 2.65
C GLY A 159 -0.77 13.24 1.75
N LEU A 160 0.48 13.26 2.21
CA LEU A 160 1.60 13.88 1.50
C LEU A 160 1.83 13.25 0.12
N ARG A 161 2.09 14.10 -0.88
CA ARG A 161 2.58 13.66 -2.20
C ARG A 161 4.10 13.61 -2.19
N ILE A 162 4.66 12.43 -2.38
CA ILE A 162 6.10 12.21 -2.39
C ILE A 162 6.58 12.09 -3.83
N TYR A 163 7.47 13.00 -4.23
CA TYR A 163 8.20 12.93 -5.48
C TYR A 163 9.57 12.33 -5.20
N SER A 164 9.93 11.27 -5.92
CA SER A 164 11.17 10.52 -5.67
C SER A 164 12.00 10.37 -6.95
N THR A 165 13.20 9.84 -6.80
CA THR A 165 14.15 9.62 -7.90
C THR A 165 13.92 8.33 -8.67
N LEU A 166 12.95 7.50 -8.23
CA LEU A 166 12.62 6.21 -8.82
C LEU A 166 12.43 6.33 -10.33
N ASP A 167 13.16 5.50 -11.07
CA ASP A 167 12.91 5.29 -12.47
C ASP A 167 12.27 3.92 -12.67
N MET A 168 11.02 3.93 -13.12
CA MET A 168 10.24 2.71 -13.27
C MET A 168 10.80 1.76 -14.32
N GLN A 169 11.44 2.29 -15.38
CA GLN A 169 12.03 1.47 -16.43
C GLN A 169 13.32 0.81 -15.93
N VAL A 170 14.18 1.59 -15.27
CA VAL A 170 15.42 1.07 -14.67
C VAL A 170 15.11 0.04 -13.57
N ASN A 171 14.09 0.29 -12.75
CA ASN A 171 13.69 -0.64 -11.70
C ASN A 171 13.15 -1.97 -12.27
N ALA A 172 12.30 -1.90 -13.30
CA ALA A 172 11.82 -3.10 -13.99
C ALA A 172 12.97 -3.90 -14.62
N ALA A 173 13.92 -3.22 -15.28
CA ALA A 173 15.11 -3.85 -15.84
C ALA A 173 15.98 -4.50 -14.74
N GLY A 174 16.17 -3.83 -13.61
CA GLY A 174 16.91 -4.38 -12.46
C GLY A 174 16.24 -5.61 -11.86
N GLN A 175 14.92 -5.63 -11.74
CA GLN A 175 14.17 -6.80 -11.28
C GLN A 175 14.34 -7.99 -12.22
N HIS A 176 14.24 -7.74 -13.54
CA HIS A 176 14.46 -8.76 -14.55
C HIS A 176 15.89 -9.32 -14.49
N ALA A 177 16.89 -8.44 -14.42
CA ALA A 177 18.29 -8.83 -14.35
C ALA A 177 18.60 -9.69 -13.11
N VAL A 178 18.06 -9.34 -11.94
CA VAL A 178 18.20 -10.15 -10.72
C VAL A 178 17.50 -11.50 -10.87
N ALA A 179 16.28 -11.53 -11.40
CA ALA A 179 15.53 -12.77 -11.57
C ALA A 179 16.22 -13.74 -12.55
N GLU A 180 16.65 -13.24 -13.71
CA GLU A 180 17.38 -14.04 -14.71
C GLU A 180 18.75 -14.48 -14.19
N GLY A 181 19.50 -13.57 -13.58
CA GLY A 181 20.83 -13.86 -13.04
C GLY A 181 20.79 -14.95 -11.97
N LEU A 182 19.82 -14.89 -11.05
CA LEU A 182 19.63 -15.93 -10.04
C LEU A 182 19.22 -17.26 -10.68
N SER A 183 18.27 -17.25 -11.61
CA SER A 183 17.82 -18.48 -12.29
C SER A 183 18.95 -19.16 -13.08
N ALA A 184 19.73 -18.38 -13.84
CA ALA A 184 20.87 -18.88 -14.59
C ALA A 184 21.95 -19.45 -13.67
N LEU A 185 22.23 -18.77 -12.55
CA LEU A 185 23.22 -19.21 -11.57
C LEU A 185 22.79 -20.50 -10.85
N GLU A 186 21.53 -20.60 -10.45
CA GLU A 186 20.95 -21.80 -9.84
C GLU A 186 21.04 -23.01 -10.78
N LYS A 187 20.69 -22.81 -12.06
CA LYS A 187 20.81 -23.85 -13.08
C LYS A 187 22.26 -24.30 -13.27
N ARG A 188 23.20 -23.36 -13.32
CA ARG A 188 24.64 -23.65 -13.48
C ARG A 188 25.21 -24.41 -12.28
N LEU A 189 24.78 -24.05 -11.07
CA LEU A 189 25.22 -24.67 -9.82
C LEU A 189 24.42 -25.93 -9.46
N LYS A 190 23.43 -26.32 -10.28
CA LYS A 190 22.53 -27.47 -10.05
C LYS A 190 21.84 -27.40 -8.68
N LEU A 191 21.48 -26.20 -8.24
CA LEU A 191 20.79 -25.98 -6.97
C LEU A 191 19.34 -26.46 -7.04
N THR A 192 18.87 -27.02 -5.94
CA THR A 192 17.49 -27.51 -5.84
C THR A 192 16.53 -26.38 -5.47
N ALA A 193 15.22 -26.62 -5.55
CA ALA A 193 14.21 -25.64 -5.15
C ALA A 193 14.27 -25.24 -3.66
N THR A 194 14.92 -26.05 -2.82
CA THR A 194 15.18 -25.78 -1.40
C THR A 194 16.46 -24.97 -1.16
N ASP A 195 17.38 -24.93 -2.13
CA ASP A 195 18.66 -24.22 -2.04
C ASP A 195 18.64 -22.91 -2.84
N ARG A 196 17.58 -22.11 -2.67
CA ARG A 196 17.44 -20.87 -3.44
C ARG A 196 18.41 -19.81 -2.96
N ILE A 197 19.13 -19.24 -3.92
CA ILE A 197 20.03 -18.13 -3.67
C ILE A 197 19.29 -16.80 -3.75
N GLU A 198 19.90 -15.81 -3.10
CA GLU A 198 19.40 -14.45 -3.03
C GLU A 198 20.27 -13.50 -3.84
N GLY A 199 19.68 -12.39 -4.25
CA GLY A 199 20.35 -11.35 -5.02
C GLY A 199 19.81 -9.98 -4.66
N ALA A 200 20.64 -8.97 -4.82
CA ALA A 200 20.26 -7.58 -4.60
C ALA A 200 20.95 -6.69 -5.66
N LEU A 201 20.30 -5.61 -6.05
CA LEU A 201 20.79 -4.66 -7.04
C LEU A 201 20.34 -3.24 -6.72
N ALA A 202 21.28 -2.30 -6.70
CA ALA A 202 21.01 -0.87 -6.69
C ALA A 202 21.50 -0.25 -8.01
N ALA A 203 20.70 0.61 -8.62
CA ALA A 203 21.14 1.44 -9.74
C ALA A 203 21.20 2.90 -9.26
N VAL A 204 22.34 3.55 -9.48
CA VAL A 204 22.61 4.91 -9.02
C VAL A 204 23.03 5.76 -10.22
N ASP A 205 22.45 6.95 -10.33
CA ASP A 205 22.88 7.96 -11.28
C ASP A 205 24.22 8.54 -10.84
N GLN A 206 25.23 8.45 -11.71
CA GLN A 206 26.61 8.81 -11.39
C GLN A 206 26.80 10.31 -11.15
N SER A 207 25.99 11.15 -11.79
CA SER A 207 26.13 12.61 -11.73
C SER A 207 25.47 13.21 -10.49
N THR A 208 24.37 12.61 -10.04
CA THR A 208 23.53 13.12 -8.94
C THR A 208 23.63 12.30 -7.67
N GLY A 209 24.12 11.06 -7.75
CA GLY A 209 24.05 10.10 -6.66
C GLY A 209 22.64 9.56 -6.40
N PHE A 210 21.67 9.88 -7.25
CA PHE A 210 20.28 9.47 -7.06
C PHE A 210 20.11 7.97 -7.28
N ILE A 211 19.44 7.31 -6.35
CA ILE A 211 19.05 5.91 -6.51
C ILE A 211 17.88 5.87 -7.49
N LYS A 212 18.08 5.23 -8.63
CA LYS A 212 17.09 5.09 -9.71
C LYS A 212 16.33 3.77 -9.62
N ALA A 213 16.95 2.74 -9.05
CA ALA A 213 16.32 1.44 -8.78
C ALA A 213 16.91 0.80 -7.53
N LEU A 214 16.08 0.06 -6.79
CA LEU A 214 16.49 -0.65 -5.57
C LEU A 214 15.77 -2.00 -5.47
N ILE A 215 16.51 -3.09 -5.61
CA ILE A 215 16.02 -4.46 -5.55
C ILE A 215 16.71 -5.15 -4.38
N GLY A 216 16.02 -5.28 -3.24
CA GLY A 216 16.58 -5.78 -1.99
C GLY A 216 16.60 -7.31 -1.83
N GLY A 217 16.07 -8.07 -2.79
CA GLY A 217 15.94 -9.52 -2.69
C GLY A 217 15.22 -10.14 -3.88
N ARG A 218 15.23 -11.46 -3.96
CA ARG A 218 14.61 -12.23 -5.04
C ARG A 218 13.11 -11.99 -5.19
N ASN A 219 12.39 -12.06 -4.08
CA ASN A 219 10.93 -11.96 -4.06
C ASN A 219 10.46 -11.26 -2.80
N TYR A 220 9.94 -10.03 -2.98
CA TYR A 220 9.45 -9.20 -1.89
C TYR A 220 8.30 -9.86 -1.11
N ALA A 221 7.42 -10.60 -1.79
CA ALA A 221 6.28 -11.26 -1.14
C ALA A 221 6.71 -12.42 -0.22
N GLN A 222 7.91 -12.98 -0.43
CA GLN A 222 8.49 -14.01 0.44
C GLN A 222 9.40 -13.43 1.50
N SER A 223 10.09 -12.33 1.19
CA SER A 223 11.01 -11.67 2.11
C SER A 223 11.03 -10.17 1.83
N THR A 224 10.58 -9.38 2.80
CA THR A 224 10.66 -7.91 2.76
C THR A 224 12.04 -7.38 3.18
N PHE A 225 12.95 -8.27 3.59
CA PHE A 225 14.28 -7.90 4.06
C PHE A 225 15.12 -7.29 2.94
N ASN A 226 15.47 -6.01 3.07
CA ASN A 226 16.24 -5.30 2.05
C ASN A 226 17.74 -5.54 2.24
N ARG A 227 18.30 -6.45 1.44
CA ARG A 227 19.71 -6.84 1.51
C ARG A 227 20.70 -5.73 1.15
N ILE A 228 20.25 -4.67 0.47
CA ILE A 228 21.12 -3.53 0.15
C ILE A 228 21.32 -2.67 1.39
N LEU A 229 20.25 -2.44 2.15
CA LEU A 229 20.27 -1.52 3.29
C LEU A 229 20.58 -2.21 4.62
N ASN A 230 20.17 -3.47 4.77
CA ASN A 230 20.17 -4.15 6.07
C ASN A 230 21.21 -5.27 6.19
N MET A 231 21.81 -5.73 5.09
CA MET A 231 22.80 -6.82 5.12
C MET A 231 24.23 -6.27 5.06
N LYS A 232 25.05 -6.64 6.04
CA LYS A 232 26.50 -6.42 5.98
C LYS A 232 27.19 -7.65 5.40
N ARG A 233 28.00 -7.46 4.36
CA ARG A 233 28.85 -8.50 3.75
C ARG A 233 30.25 -7.96 3.54
N GLN A 234 31.23 -8.85 3.55
CA GLN A 234 32.59 -8.50 3.14
C GLN A 234 32.60 -8.14 1.65
N VAL A 235 33.11 -6.95 1.34
CA VAL A 235 33.17 -6.40 -0.03
C VAL A 235 34.20 -7.12 -0.93
N GLY A 236 35.20 -7.76 -0.31
CA GLY A 236 36.25 -8.50 -1.01
C GLY A 236 37.08 -7.59 -1.91
N SER A 237 37.50 -8.10 -3.07
CA SER A 237 38.35 -7.39 -4.02
C SER A 237 37.73 -6.12 -4.62
N THR A 238 36.42 -5.89 -4.46
CA THR A 238 35.77 -4.66 -4.92
C THR A 238 36.24 -3.40 -4.18
N PHE A 239 36.93 -3.55 -3.04
CA PHE A 239 37.50 -2.42 -2.30
C PHE A 239 38.85 -1.95 -2.83
N LYS A 240 39.54 -2.76 -3.65
CA LYS A 240 40.89 -2.43 -4.15
C LYS A 240 41.01 -1.06 -4.84
N PRO A 241 40.05 -0.60 -5.66
CA PRO A 241 40.13 0.72 -6.28
C PRO A 241 40.34 1.86 -5.28
N PHE A 242 39.76 1.78 -4.08
CA PHE A 242 39.95 2.80 -3.04
C PHE A 242 41.37 2.79 -2.46
N VAL A 243 42.01 1.61 -2.39
CA VAL A 243 43.41 1.48 -1.96
C VAL A 243 44.35 2.09 -2.99
N TYR A 244 44.13 1.79 -4.28
CA TYR A 244 44.92 2.38 -5.37
C TYR A 244 44.70 3.89 -5.47
N LEU A 245 43.46 4.36 -5.30
CA LEU A 245 43.16 5.79 -5.27
C LEU A 245 43.97 6.51 -4.17
N ALA A 246 44.01 5.94 -2.96
CA ALA A 246 44.79 6.52 -1.86
C ALA A 246 46.31 6.53 -2.11
N ALA A 247 46.84 5.56 -2.87
CA ALA A 247 48.25 5.54 -3.29
C ALA A 247 48.54 6.65 -4.31
N VAL A 248 47.68 6.77 -5.33
CA VAL A 248 47.77 7.82 -6.36
C VAL A 248 47.66 9.22 -5.75
N GLU A 249 46.76 9.43 -4.77
CA GLU A 249 46.63 10.71 -4.05
C GLU A 249 47.89 11.08 -3.26
N LYS A 250 48.69 10.10 -2.87
CA LYS A 250 50.01 10.29 -2.23
C LYS A 250 51.15 10.46 -3.22
N GLY A 251 50.89 10.34 -4.52
CA GLY A 251 51.90 10.40 -5.58
C GLY A 251 52.71 9.11 -5.73
N GLU A 252 52.22 7.99 -5.19
CA GLU A 252 52.84 6.67 -5.37
C GLU A 252 52.37 6.06 -6.72
N ASP A 253 53.27 5.33 -7.40
CA ASP A 253 52.92 4.60 -8.62
C ASP A 253 52.05 3.37 -8.28
N PRO A 254 50.83 3.23 -8.81
CA PRO A 254 49.92 2.14 -8.49
C PRO A 254 50.24 0.81 -9.20
N SER A 255 51.31 0.71 -10.00
CA SER A 255 51.72 -0.49 -10.73
C SER A 255 52.42 -1.56 -9.88
#